data_AF-A0A5J6CHW6-F1
#
_entry.id   AF-A0A5J6CHW6-F1
#
_cell.length_a   1.000
_cell.length_b   1.000
_cell.length_c   1.000
_cell.angle_alpha   90.00
_cell.angle_beta   90.00
_cell.angle_gamma   90.00
#
_symmetry.space_group_name_H-M   'P 1'
#
loop_
_entity.id
_entity.type
_entity.pdbx_description
1 polymer ?
#
loop_
_entity_poly.entity_id
_entity_poly.type
_entity_poly.pdbx_seq_one_letter_code
_entity_poly.pdbx_strand_id
1 'polypeptide(L)'
;PPHGIQVERDKLNKYGRPLLGCTIKPKLGLSAKNYGRAVYECLRGGLDFTKDDENVNSQPFMRWRDRFLFCAEAIYKAQAETGEIKGHYLNATAGTSEEMMKRAVFARELGVPIVMHDYITGGFTA
;
A
#
# COMPACT_ATOMS: atom_id res chain seq x y z
N PRO A 1 1.76 17.62 -6.36
CA PRO A 1 2.02 16.16 -6.47
C PRO A 1 3.49 15.86 -6.20
N PRO A 2 3.85 14.86 -5.36
CA PRO A 2 5.26 14.52 -5.13
C PRO A 2 6.02 14.07 -6.39
N HIS A 3 5.32 13.45 -7.34
CA HIS A 3 5.91 12.98 -8.61
C HIS A 3 5.05 13.39 -9.82
N GLY A 4 3.74 13.15 -9.76
CA GLY A 4 2.84 13.40 -10.91
C GLY A 4 2.88 12.26 -11.93
N ILE A 5 2.02 12.38 -12.96
CA ILE A 5 1.68 11.27 -13.87
C ILE A 5 2.90 10.74 -14.63
N GLN A 6 3.69 11.62 -15.27
CA GLN A 6 4.81 11.19 -16.11
C GLN A 6 5.87 10.45 -15.27
N VAL A 7 6.30 11.06 -14.18
CA VAL A 7 7.33 10.49 -13.29
C VAL A 7 6.86 9.19 -12.64
N GLU A 8 5.57 9.07 -12.27
CA GLU A 8 5.01 7.82 -11.76
C GLU A 8 5.08 6.71 -12.80
N ARG A 9 4.70 6.97 -14.05
CA ARG A 9 4.82 5.98 -15.13
C ARG A 9 6.25 5.55 -15.38
N ASP A 10 7.19 6.50 -15.35
CA ASP A 10 8.61 6.23 -15.55
C ASP A 10 9.20 5.38 -14.44
N LYS A 11 8.89 5.69 -13.17
CA LYS A 11 9.36 4.91 -12.02
C LYS A 11 8.79 3.49 -12.00
N LEU A 12 7.57 3.31 -12.48
CA LEU A 12 6.88 2.02 -12.48
C LEU A 12 7.10 1.21 -13.75
N ASN A 13 7.70 1.80 -14.79
CA ASN A 13 7.84 1.21 -16.12
C ASN A 13 6.48 0.75 -16.70
N LYS A 14 5.44 1.59 -16.61
CA LYS A 14 4.06 1.27 -17.05
C LYS A 14 3.50 2.28 -18.04
N TYR A 15 3.36 1.85 -19.29
CA TYR A 15 2.98 2.69 -20.43
C TYR A 15 1.83 2.09 -21.25
N GLY A 16 1.19 2.92 -22.08
CA GLY A 16 0.21 2.46 -23.07
C GLY A 16 -1.14 1.96 -22.53
N ARG A 17 -1.34 1.92 -21.21
CA ARG A 17 -2.59 1.50 -20.57
C ARG A 17 -2.89 2.23 -19.25
N PRO A 18 -4.16 2.22 -18.79
CA PRO A 18 -4.51 2.53 -17.40
C PRO A 18 -3.84 1.57 -16.41
N LEU A 19 -3.65 2.06 -15.18
CA LEU A 19 -3.19 1.24 -14.05
C LEU A 19 -4.41 0.57 -13.40
N LEU A 20 -4.25 -0.68 -12.94
CA LEU A 20 -5.31 -1.46 -12.30
C LEU A 20 -5.03 -1.62 -10.81
N GLY A 21 -6.05 -1.33 -9.99
CA GLY A 21 -5.98 -1.36 -8.53
C GLY A 21 -7.14 -2.10 -7.88
N CYS A 22 -6.93 -2.63 -6.67
CA CYS A 22 -7.98 -3.28 -5.87
C CYS A 22 -7.89 -2.94 -4.38
N THR A 23 -9.00 -2.57 -3.75
CA THR A 23 -9.09 -2.44 -2.29
C THR A 23 -9.31 -3.80 -1.66
N ILE A 24 -8.49 -4.19 -0.69
CA ILE A 24 -8.66 -5.48 -0.01
C ILE A 24 -9.97 -5.49 0.80
N LYS A 25 -10.65 -6.63 0.78
CA LYS A 25 -11.92 -6.87 1.49
C LYS A 25 -11.84 -8.14 2.35
N PRO A 26 -12.65 -8.27 3.42
CA PRO A 26 -13.56 -7.26 3.97
C PRO A 26 -12.82 -6.01 4.46
N LYS A 27 -13.54 -4.90 4.57
CA LYS A 27 -12.99 -3.58 4.91
C LYS A 27 -12.15 -3.61 6.20
N LEU A 28 -12.65 -4.30 7.23
CA LEU A 28 -11.96 -4.53 8.49
C LEU A 28 -12.14 -5.99 8.93
N GLY A 29 -11.28 -6.45 9.84
CA GLY A 29 -11.41 -7.76 10.49
C GLY A 29 -10.48 -8.86 9.96
N LEU A 30 -9.74 -8.62 8.87
CA LEU A 30 -8.66 -9.51 8.48
C LEU A 30 -7.45 -9.35 9.41
N SER A 31 -6.77 -10.45 9.70
CA SER A 31 -5.44 -10.42 10.31
C SER A 31 -4.40 -9.98 9.28
N ALA A 32 -3.27 -9.41 9.75
CA ALA A 32 -2.19 -8.93 8.88
C ALA A 32 -1.69 -10.00 7.87
N LYS A 33 -1.56 -11.24 8.32
CA LYS A 33 -1.12 -12.36 7.46
C LYS A 33 -2.15 -12.70 6.38
N ASN A 34 -3.44 -12.76 6.73
CA ASN A 34 -4.49 -13.01 5.74
C ASN A 34 -4.64 -11.83 4.78
N TYR A 35 -4.40 -10.61 5.25
CA TYR A 35 -4.36 -9.42 4.45
C TYR A 35 -3.24 -9.48 3.40
N GLY A 36 -2.01 -9.80 3.80
CA GLY A 36 -0.88 -10.03 2.90
C GLY A 36 -1.15 -11.16 1.89
N ARG A 37 -1.82 -12.24 2.30
CA ARG A 37 -2.24 -13.31 1.37
C ARG A 37 -3.17 -12.78 0.28
N ALA A 38 -4.19 -11.99 0.63
CA ALA A 38 -5.10 -11.41 -0.34
C ALA A 38 -4.37 -10.44 -1.29
N VAL A 39 -3.45 -9.62 -0.76
CA VAL A 39 -2.58 -8.74 -1.56
C VAL A 39 -1.79 -9.53 -2.60
N TYR A 40 -1.13 -10.61 -2.18
CA TYR A 40 -0.34 -11.45 -3.08
C TYR A 40 -1.19 -12.02 -4.23
N GLU A 41 -2.32 -12.65 -3.93
CA GLU A 41 -3.18 -13.27 -4.96
C GLU A 41 -3.69 -12.25 -5.97
N CYS A 42 -4.10 -11.07 -5.51
CA CYS A 42 -4.52 -9.98 -6.38
C CYS A 42 -3.40 -9.47 -7.29
N LEU A 43 -2.19 -9.26 -6.76
CA LEU A 43 -1.06 -8.73 -7.52
C LEU A 43 -0.50 -9.74 -8.54
N ARG A 44 -0.36 -11.01 -8.14
CA ARG A 44 0.10 -12.06 -9.07
C ARG A 44 -0.90 -12.31 -10.21
N GLY A 45 -2.18 -12.01 -9.98
CA GLY A 45 -3.26 -12.11 -10.96
C GLY A 45 -3.24 -11.03 -12.06
N GLY A 46 -2.29 -10.09 -12.01
CA GLY A 46 -2.08 -9.09 -13.06
C GLY A 46 -2.44 -7.66 -12.66
N LEU A 47 -2.90 -7.41 -11.43
CA LEU A 47 -3.07 -6.03 -10.96
C LEU A 47 -1.72 -5.34 -10.77
N ASP A 48 -1.69 -4.03 -10.97
CA ASP A 48 -0.53 -3.19 -10.68
C ASP A 48 -0.44 -2.89 -9.19
N PHE A 49 -1.62 -2.64 -8.60
CA PHE A 49 -1.74 -2.24 -7.21
C PHE A 49 -2.84 -2.97 -6.45
N THR A 50 -2.65 -3.02 -5.14
CA THR A 50 -3.72 -3.20 -4.16
C THR A 50 -3.68 -2.05 -3.16
N LYS A 51 -4.71 -1.86 -2.34
CA LYS A 51 -4.73 -0.79 -1.34
C LYS A 51 -5.36 -1.19 -0.03
N ASP A 52 -4.88 -0.52 1.02
CA ASP A 52 -5.62 -0.33 2.25
C ASP A 52 -6.97 0.32 1.99
N ASP A 53 -8.00 -0.14 2.69
CA ASP A 53 -9.24 0.62 2.81
C ASP A 53 -8.96 1.86 3.69
N GLU A 54 -9.67 2.98 3.47
CA GLU A 54 -9.32 4.26 4.12
C GLU A 54 -9.44 4.20 5.65
N ASN A 55 -10.24 3.28 6.18
CA ASN A 55 -10.33 3.08 7.62
C ASN A 55 -9.41 1.98 8.17
N VAL A 56 -8.53 1.39 7.35
CA VAL A 56 -7.47 0.47 7.79
C VAL A 56 -6.26 1.28 8.22
N ASN A 57 -6.14 1.52 9.54
CA ASN A 57 -5.05 2.30 10.13
C ASN A 57 -4.20 1.40 11.02
N SER A 58 -4.50 1.35 12.32
CA SER A 58 -3.89 0.41 13.26
C SER A 58 -4.92 0.01 14.31
N GLN A 59 -5.56 -1.14 14.10
CA GLN A 59 -6.66 -1.63 14.94
C GLN A 59 -6.22 -2.86 15.74
N PRO A 60 -6.98 -3.26 16.78
CA PRO A 60 -6.66 -4.45 17.57
C PRO A 60 -6.49 -5.74 16.75
N PHE A 61 -7.29 -5.93 15.70
CA PHE A 61 -7.23 -7.12 14.83
C PHE A 61 -6.05 -7.10 13.84
N MET A 62 -5.46 -5.91 13.58
CA MET A 62 -4.37 -5.74 12.61
C MET A 62 -3.60 -4.46 12.92
N ARG A 63 -2.45 -4.60 13.58
CA ARG A 63 -1.52 -3.48 13.81
C ARG A 63 -0.82 -3.11 12.50
N TRP A 64 -0.59 -1.81 12.31
CA TRP A 64 -0.06 -1.28 11.05
C TRP A 64 1.29 -1.89 10.67
N ARG A 65 2.19 -2.08 11.65
CA ARG A 65 3.54 -2.57 11.38
C ARG A 65 3.53 -4.01 10.85
N ASP A 66 2.70 -4.87 11.43
CA ASP A 66 2.54 -6.25 10.96
C ASP A 66 1.93 -6.30 9.55
N ARG A 67 0.93 -5.44 9.29
CA ARG A 67 0.34 -5.31 7.95
C ARG A 67 1.40 -4.89 6.93
N PHE A 68 2.21 -3.88 7.24
CA PHE A 68 3.26 -3.38 6.36
C PHE A 68 4.26 -4.49 6.02
N LEU A 69 4.67 -5.30 7.01
CA LEU A 69 5.57 -6.43 6.81
C LEU A 69 4.99 -7.47 5.85
N PHE A 70 3.77 -7.97 6.11
CA PHE A 70 3.17 -9.01 5.26
C PHE A 70 2.77 -8.49 3.87
N CYS A 71 2.37 -7.22 3.74
CA CYS A 71 2.13 -6.61 2.43
C CYS A 71 3.42 -6.44 1.64
N ALA A 72 4.53 -6.03 2.27
CA ALA A 72 5.82 -5.93 1.59
C ALA A 72 6.30 -7.30 1.08
N GLU A 73 6.18 -8.36 1.90
CA GLU A 73 6.45 -9.73 1.48
C GLU A 73 5.60 -10.12 0.25
N ALA A 74 4.29 -9.81 0.28
CA ALA A 74 3.36 -10.11 -0.80
C ALA A 74 3.69 -9.34 -2.10
N ILE A 75 4.05 -8.06 -2.00
CA ILE A 75 4.49 -7.23 -3.15
C ILE A 75 5.70 -7.86 -3.82
N TYR A 76 6.75 -8.15 -3.05
CA TYR A 76 8.00 -8.67 -3.61
C TYR A 76 7.85 -10.09 -4.15
N LYS A 77 7.06 -10.93 -3.49
CA LYS A 77 6.73 -12.27 -4.01
C LYS A 77 6.00 -12.19 -5.35
N ALA A 78 4.96 -11.35 -5.46
CA ALA A 78 4.22 -11.18 -6.71
C ALA A 78 5.09 -10.56 -7.81
N GLN A 79 5.88 -9.54 -7.50
CA GLN A 79 6.78 -8.88 -8.45
C GLN A 79 7.83 -9.86 -9.00
N ALA A 80 8.40 -10.71 -8.15
CA ALA A 80 9.35 -11.74 -8.58
C ALA A 80 8.69 -12.79 -9.49
N GLU A 81 7.43 -13.16 -9.23
CA GLU A 81 6.69 -14.15 -10.02
C GLU A 81 6.25 -13.61 -11.38
N THR A 82 5.78 -12.36 -11.45
CA THR A 82 5.23 -11.81 -12.69
C THR A 82 6.24 -11.01 -13.53
N GLY A 83 7.38 -10.64 -12.97
CA GLY A 83 8.38 -9.79 -13.63
C GLY A 83 7.94 -8.33 -13.84
N GLU A 84 6.85 -7.89 -13.20
CA GLU A 84 6.34 -6.53 -13.29
C GLU A 84 6.41 -5.82 -11.95
N ILE A 85 6.68 -4.50 -11.96
CA ILE A 85 6.63 -3.70 -10.73
C ILE A 85 5.22 -3.74 -10.12
N LYS A 86 5.15 -4.05 -8.83
CA LYS A 86 3.91 -4.11 -8.04
C LYS A 86 3.95 -3.12 -6.88
N GLY A 87 2.79 -2.71 -6.41
CA GLY A 87 2.69 -1.87 -5.21
C GLY A 87 1.46 -2.17 -4.36
N HIS A 88 1.51 -1.74 -3.11
CA HIS A 88 0.35 -1.68 -2.24
C HIS A 88 0.30 -0.30 -1.60
N TYR A 89 -0.83 0.40 -1.71
CA TYR A 89 -1.02 1.68 -1.02
C TYR A 89 -1.15 1.42 0.49
N LEU A 90 -0.02 1.43 1.19
CA LEU A 90 0.05 1.29 2.64
C LEU A 90 -0.45 2.57 3.32
N ASN A 91 -1.48 2.47 4.15
CA ASN A 91 -2.12 3.64 4.75
C ASN A 91 -1.31 4.22 5.92
N ALA A 92 -0.81 5.45 5.71
CA ALA A 92 -0.08 6.22 6.70
C ALA A 92 -0.99 7.09 7.58
N THR A 93 -2.30 7.21 7.29
CA THR A 93 -3.26 8.00 8.08
C THR A 93 -3.19 7.62 9.57
N ALA A 94 -2.96 8.60 10.43
CA ALA A 94 -2.78 8.40 11.86
C ALA A 94 -3.42 9.55 12.66
N GLY A 95 -3.52 9.38 13.98
CA GLY A 95 -4.10 10.40 14.86
C GLY A 95 -3.17 11.57 15.17
N THR A 96 -1.87 11.46 14.87
CA THR A 96 -0.89 12.56 14.98
C THR A 96 0.09 12.51 13.82
N SER A 97 0.72 13.65 13.49
CA SER A 97 1.73 13.74 12.43
C SER A 97 2.96 12.89 12.73
N GLU A 98 3.36 12.73 13.99
CA GLU A 98 4.49 11.88 14.37
C GLU A 98 4.20 10.41 14.05
N GLU A 99 3.01 9.92 14.38
CA GLU A 99 2.62 8.54 14.03
C GLU A 99 2.47 8.35 12.53
N MET A 100 1.96 9.34 11.80
CA MET A 100 1.91 9.30 10.34
C MET A 100 3.32 9.19 9.75
N MET A 101 4.25 10.04 10.22
CA MET A 101 5.63 10.03 9.75
C MET A 101 6.35 8.73 10.09
N LYS A 102 6.13 8.14 11.28
CA LYS A 102 6.68 6.82 11.64
C LYS A 102 6.26 5.74 10.65
N ARG A 103 4.99 5.73 10.23
CA ARG A 103 4.48 4.78 9.23
C ARG A 103 5.14 5.00 7.87
N ALA A 104 5.19 6.24 7.40
CA ALA A 104 5.82 6.58 6.13
C ALA A 104 7.32 6.21 6.11
N VAL A 105 8.04 6.46 7.21
CA VAL A 105 9.45 6.06 7.37
C VAL A 105 9.60 4.55 7.30
N PHE A 106 8.75 3.78 7.97
CA PHE A 106 8.84 2.32 7.89
C PHE A 106 8.51 1.78 6.49
N ALA A 107 7.54 2.37 5.77
CA ALA A 107 7.29 2.02 4.37
C ALA A 107 8.52 2.30 3.48
N ARG A 108 9.23 3.41 3.74
CA ARG A 108 10.50 3.72 3.06
C ARG A 108 11.59 2.69 3.39
N GLU A 109 11.74 2.29 4.64
CA GLU A 109 12.71 1.26 5.07
C GLU A 109 12.43 -0.09 4.40
N LEU A 110 11.15 -0.43 4.19
CA LEU A 110 10.75 -1.62 3.45
C LEU A 110 10.99 -1.53 1.94
N GLY A 111 11.30 -0.34 1.40
CA GLY A 111 11.56 -0.14 -0.03
C GLY A 111 10.33 -0.20 -0.93
N VAL A 112 9.12 -0.07 -0.36
CA VAL A 112 7.87 -0.13 -1.15
C VAL A 112 7.66 1.16 -1.96
N PRO A 113 7.01 1.09 -3.14
CA PRO A 113 6.97 2.24 -4.05
C PRO A 113 5.92 3.30 -3.69
N ILE A 114 4.96 3.00 -2.81
CA ILE A 114 3.78 3.83 -2.63
C ILE A 114 3.13 3.68 -1.25
N VAL A 115 2.55 4.79 -0.77
CA VAL A 115 1.74 4.88 0.46
C VAL A 115 0.46 5.66 0.16
N MET A 116 -0.52 5.66 1.06
CA MET A 116 -1.72 6.50 0.97
C MET A 116 -1.95 7.33 2.24
N HIS A 117 -2.72 8.40 2.09
CA HIS A 117 -3.12 9.30 3.17
C HIS A 117 -4.51 9.88 2.90
N ASP A 118 -5.36 9.90 3.93
CA ASP A 118 -6.73 10.41 3.87
C ASP A 118 -6.74 11.91 4.19
N TYR A 119 -6.33 12.72 3.22
CA TYR A 119 -5.97 14.13 3.42
C TYR A 119 -7.04 15.03 4.05
N ILE A 120 -8.33 14.72 3.89
CA ILE A 120 -9.41 15.49 4.52
C ILE A 120 -9.50 15.13 6.01
N THR A 121 -9.53 13.84 6.33
CA THR A 121 -9.68 13.37 7.72
C THR A 121 -8.38 13.43 8.52
N GLY A 122 -7.22 13.39 7.85
CA GLY A 122 -5.92 13.65 8.44
C GLY A 122 -5.62 15.16 8.57
N GLY A 123 -6.16 15.96 7.65
CA GLY A 123 -6.02 17.42 7.62
C GLY A 123 -4.86 17.89 6.75
N PHE A 124 -5.04 19.04 6.09
CA PHE A 124 -4.07 19.60 5.14
C PHE A 124 -2.70 19.98 5.76
N THR A 125 -2.61 20.11 7.08
CA THR A 125 -1.36 20.40 7.79
C THR A 125 -0.50 19.16 8.01
N ALA A 126 -1.13 17.98 8.09
CA ALA A 126 -0.43 16.71 8.24
C ALA A 126 0.39 16.41 6.98
#